data_AF-A0A535NL83-F1
#
_entry.id   AF-A0A535NL83-F1
#
_cell.length_a   1.000
_cell.length_b   1.000
_cell.length_c   1.000
_cell.angle_alpha   90.00
_cell.angle_beta   90.00
_cell.angle_gamma   90.00
#
_symmetry.space_group_name_H-M   'P 1'
#
loop_
_entity.id
_entity.type
_entity.pdbx_description
1 polymer ?
#
loop_
_entity_poly.entity_id
_entity_poly.type
_entity_poly.pdbx_seq_one_letter_code
_entity_poly.pdbx_strand_id
1 'polypeptide(L)'
;GFDAPMEMTAAKSPRPALRVLQAYLATNLEAALLPATAGAIDTLAGADERWSNPTAILDPSQSVGASEEASRLRVLVDDLLALLIAESPRLIASTSRDEWWRAHLHARTATGLLRYHAAMADASDARLARLLGLRDVMMADNVTAVLTREGQRGPTLMFGHNLHLQTGRSKWHLGDLSLEWWSVGSIIGAQLGDQYAVLSSALGAAPHQGLNAPAPDTLEGILSALPESRYLFKSRSLTAALSRTAPNLVLRTDAAPNNGYFPLDPHQLKEADGVIFVRDV
;
A
#
# COMPACT_ATOMS: atom_id res chain seq x y z
N GLY A 1 0.45 4.23 -10.17
CA GLY A 1 0.73 3.05 -9.32
C GLY A 1 -0.42 2.86 -8.36
N PHE A 2 -0.30 1.91 -7.43
CA PHE A 2 -1.35 1.65 -6.43
C PHE A 2 -0.95 2.05 -5.00
N ASP A 3 0.31 2.44 -4.75
CA ASP A 3 0.74 2.86 -3.40
C ASP A 3 0.01 4.11 -2.88
N ALA A 4 -0.04 4.26 -1.56
CA ALA A 4 -0.48 5.47 -0.90
C ALA A 4 0.62 6.55 -0.95
N PRO A 5 0.28 7.86 -0.94
CA PRO A 5 1.28 8.94 -0.90
C PRO A 5 1.83 9.10 0.53
N MET A 6 2.60 8.10 0.96
CA MET A 6 3.14 7.95 2.31
C MET A 6 4.60 7.52 2.26
N GLU A 7 5.35 7.89 3.28
CA GLU A 7 6.70 7.41 3.56
C GLU A 7 6.67 6.50 4.80
N MET A 8 7.78 5.83 5.10
CA MET A 8 7.89 4.92 6.25
C MET A 8 7.52 5.59 7.59
N THR A 9 7.91 6.86 7.79
CA THR A 9 7.74 7.57 9.06
C THR A 9 6.81 8.78 8.98
N ALA A 10 6.29 9.11 7.80
CA ALA A 10 5.43 10.28 7.62
C ALA A 10 4.37 10.05 6.54
N ALA A 11 3.18 10.59 6.75
CA ALA A 11 2.15 10.68 5.72
C ALA A 11 2.01 12.13 5.24
N LYS A 12 1.70 12.31 3.95
CA LYS A 12 1.49 13.65 3.39
C LYS A 12 0.23 14.31 3.97
N SER A 13 0.17 15.63 3.89
CA SER A 13 -1.05 16.41 4.17
C SER A 13 -2.19 16.00 3.23
N PRO A 14 -3.45 15.94 3.71
CA PRO A 14 -4.62 15.71 2.86
C PRO A 14 -4.98 16.95 2.01
N ARG A 15 -4.48 18.14 2.39
CA ARG A 15 -4.85 19.43 1.80
C ARG A 15 -4.65 19.51 0.28
N PRO A 16 -3.55 19.03 -0.32
CA PRO A 16 -3.39 19.09 -1.78
C PRO A 16 -4.44 18.28 -2.53
N ALA A 17 -4.77 17.08 -2.07
CA ALA A 17 -5.79 16.23 -2.69
C ALA A 17 -7.19 16.85 -2.53
N LEU A 18 -7.50 17.38 -1.35
CA LEU A 18 -8.74 18.11 -1.08
C LEU A 18 -8.92 19.34 -1.98
N ARG A 19 -7.85 20.14 -2.16
CA ARG A 19 -7.87 21.31 -3.05
C ARG A 19 -8.18 20.95 -4.49
N VAL A 20 -7.56 19.88 -5.02
CA VAL A 20 -7.83 19.45 -6.39
C VAL A 20 -9.28 18.99 -6.56
N LEU A 21 -9.80 18.22 -5.59
CA LEU A 21 -11.20 17.80 -5.59
C LEU A 21 -12.15 19.00 -5.52
N GLN A 22 -11.92 19.94 -4.59
CA GLN A 22 -12.75 21.13 -4.44
C GLN A 22 -12.71 22.00 -5.70
N ALA A 23 -11.54 22.21 -6.30
CA ALA A 23 -11.40 23.01 -7.51
C ALA A 23 -12.15 22.39 -8.70
N TYR A 24 -12.07 21.05 -8.86
CA TYR A 24 -12.82 20.34 -9.89
C TYR A 24 -14.33 20.50 -9.71
N LEU A 25 -14.84 20.33 -8.49
CA LEU A 25 -16.27 20.49 -8.21
C LEU A 25 -16.72 21.95 -8.39
N ALA A 26 -15.97 22.91 -7.85
CA ALA A 26 -16.32 24.34 -7.92
C ALA A 26 -16.28 24.92 -9.33
N THR A 27 -15.44 24.36 -10.21
CA THR A 27 -15.38 24.77 -11.62
C THR A 27 -16.58 24.28 -12.42
N ASN A 28 -17.16 23.14 -12.04
CA ASN A 28 -18.14 22.43 -12.86
C ASN A 28 -19.57 22.40 -12.28
N LEU A 29 -19.73 22.83 -11.02
CA LEU A 29 -21.00 22.87 -10.31
C LEU A 29 -21.33 24.28 -9.83
N GLU A 30 -22.62 24.51 -9.58
CA GLU A 30 -23.10 25.75 -8.98
C GLU A 30 -22.63 25.86 -7.54
N ALA A 31 -22.24 27.06 -7.10
CA ALA A 31 -21.70 27.29 -5.76
C ALA A 31 -22.64 26.85 -4.63
N ALA A 32 -23.96 26.91 -4.85
CA ALA A 32 -24.98 26.48 -3.89
C ALA A 32 -24.98 24.97 -3.62
N LEU A 33 -24.38 24.15 -4.49
CA LEU A 33 -24.26 22.71 -4.32
C LEU A 33 -23.00 22.31 -3.53
N LEU A 34 -22.05 23.22 -3.36
CA LEU A 34 -20.78 22.91 -2.68
C LEU A 34 -20.99 22.85 -1.16
N PRO A 35 -20.48 21.80 -0.48
CA PRO A 35 -20.68 21.62 0.96
C PRO A 35 -19.84 22.60 1.80
N ALA A 36 -18.91 23.33 1.19
CA ALA A 36 -18.08 24.32 1.87
C ALA A 36 -17.69 25.48 0.94
N THR A 37 -17.48 26.64 1.55
CA THR A 37 -17.00 27.84 0.87
C THR A 37 -15.54 27.72 0.43
N ALA A 38 -15.12 28.57 -0.50
CA ALA A 38 -13.73 28.70 -0.87
C ALA A 38 -12.87 29.02 0.36
N GLY A 39 -11.73 28.33 0.52
CA GLY A 39 -10.80 28.53 1.63
C GLY A 39 -11.11 27.72 2.90
N ALA A 40 -12.30 27.12 3.04
CA ALA A 40 -12.64 26.31 4.22
C ALA A 40 -11.66 25.15 4.45
N ILE A 41 -11.24 24.48 3.37
CA ILE A 41 -10.23 23.41 3.41
C ILE A 41 -8.89 23.93 3.93
N ASP A 42 -8.49 25.14 3.54
CA ASP A 42 -7.21 25.73 3.96
C ASP A 42 -7.23 26.12 5.43
N THR A 43 -8.33 26.70 5.89
CA THR A 43 -8.53 27.03 7.30
C THR A 43 -8.51 25.78 8.18
N LEU A 44 -9.23 24.72 7.78
CA LEU A 44 -9.30 23.49 8.56
C LEU A 44 -7.98 22.71 8.53
N ALA A 45 -7.36 22.56 7.36
CA ALA A 45 -6.14 21.77 7.23
C ALA A 45 -4.92 22.49 7.83
N GLY A 46 -4.86 23.83 7.73
CA GLY A 46 -3.69 24.60 8.14
C GLY A 46 -2.44 24.32 7.29
N ALA A 47 -1.27 24.51 7.89
CA ALA A 47 0.02 24.26 7.26
C ALA A 47 0.24 22.77 6.97
N ASP A 48 0.89 22.40 5.87
CA ASP A 48 1.06 20.98 5.50
C ASP A 48 2.04 20.26 6.43
N GLU A 49 3.01 20.99 6.96
CA GLU A 49 4.10 20.48 7.80
C GLU A 49 3.59 19.84 9.10
N ARG A 50 2.43 20.30 9.61
CA ARG A 50 1.80 19.72 10.81
C ARG A 50 1.30 18.30 10.58
N TRP A 51 0.98 17.94 9.34
CA TRP A 51 0.51 16.61 8.97
C TRP A 51 1.70 15.67 8.73
N SER A 52 2.80 16.18 8.19
CA SER A 52 3.97 15.36 7.85
C SER A 52 5.01 15.29 8.99
N ASN A 53 4.63 15.53 10.24
CA ASN A 53 5.52 15.46 11.39
C ASN A 53 6.00 14.00 11.61
N PRO A 54 7.28 13.68 11.39
CA PRO A 54 7.76 12.30 11.50
C PRO A 54 7.71 11.78 12.94
N THR A 55 7.70 12.66 13.95
CA THR A 55 7.61 12.28 15.36
C THR A 55 6.25 11.65 15.70
N ALA A 56 5.20 11.99 14.93
CA ALA A 56 3.84 11.53 15.16
C ALA A 56 3.64 10.01 14.98
N ILE A 57 4.56 9.33 14.28
CA ILE A 57 4.51 7.87 14.16
C ILE A 57 4.85 7.18 15.49
N LEU A 58 5.77 7.77 16.27
CA LEU A 58 6.25 7.25 17.56
C LEU A 58 5.43 7.81 18.73
N ASP A 59 5.11 9.10 18.69
CA ASP A 59 4.30 9.79 19.70
C ASP A 59 2.94 10.23 19.11
N PRO A 60 1.84 9.52 19.42
CA PRO A 60 0.52 9.81 18.85
C PRO A 60 0.01 11.20 19.24
N SER A 61 0.46 11.76 20.37
CA SER A 61 0.06 13.10 20.83
C SER A 61 0.55 14.22 19.90
N GLN A 62 1.57 13.93 19.09
CA GLN A 62 2.10 14.85 18.08
C GLN A 62 1.30 14.83 16.77
N SER A 63 0.36 13.90 16.61
CA SER A 63 -0.48 13.82 15.42
C SER A 63 -1.68 14.76 15.52
N VAL A 64 -1.93 15.50 14.44
CA VAL A 64 -3.09 16.40 14.34
C VAL A 64 -4.40 15.66 14.02
N GLY A 65 -4.33 14.35 13.77
CA GLY A 65 -5.48 13.57 13.32
C GLY A 65 -6.63 13.44 14.32
N ALA A 66 -6.39 13.73 15.60
CA ALA A 66 -7.42 13.77 16.64
C ALA A 66 -8.05 15.17 16.84
N SER A 67 -7.62 16.18 16.07
CA SER A 67 -8.16 17.54 16.23
C SER A 67 -9.61 17.64 15.73
N GLU A 68 -10.31 18.67 16.20
CA GLU A 68 -11.66 18.97 15.73
C GLU A 68 -11.65 19.31 14.24
N GLU A 69 -10.64 20.05 13.77
CA GLU A 69 -10.49 20.40 12.36
C GLU A 69 -10.25 19.16 11.49
N ALA A 70 -9.43 18.20 11.93
CA ALA A 70 -9.23 16.94 11.23
C ALA A 70 -10.54 16.13 11.16
N SER A 71 -11.33 16.13 12.23
CA SER A 71 -12.65 15.49 12.27
C SER A 71 -13.63 16.15 11.31
N ARG A 72 -13.66 17.48 11.25
CA ARG A 72 -14.48 18.25 10.29
C ARG A 72 -14.05 18.00 8.84
N LEU A 73 -12.74 17.90 8.57
CA LEU A 73 -12.22 17.53 7.25
C LEU A 73 -12.66 16.14 6.81
N ARG A 74 -12.78 15.18 7.75
CA ARG A 74 -13.29 13.84 7.44
C ARG A 74 -14.75 13.83 7.02
N VAL A 75 -15.58 14.68 7.62
CA VAL A 75 -16.97 14.86 7.18
C VAL A 75 -17.00 15.57 5.83
N LEU A 76 -16.23 16.66 5.69
CA LEU A 76 -16.20 17.43 4.45
C LEU A 76 -15.74 16.61 3.23
N VAL A 77 -14.72 15.75 3.38
CA VAL A 77 -14.27 14.90 2.26
C VAL A 77 -15.31 13.85 1.90
N ASP A 78 -16.08 13.34 2.87
CA ASP A 78 -17.17 12.41 2.64
C ASP A 78 -18.30 13.08 1.83
N ASP A 79 -18.70 14.30 2.23
CA ASP A 79 -19.70 15.10 1.51
C ASP A 79 -19.24 15.45 0.08
N LEU A 80 -17.96 15.84 -0.10
CA LEU A 80 -17.40 16.13 -1.42
C LEU A 80 -17.36 14.89 -2.31
N LEU A 81 -17.04 13.71 -1.76
CA LEU A 81 -17.07 12.45 -2.48
C LEU A 81 -18.51 12.07 -2.87
N ALA A 82 -19.46 12.21 -1.95
CA ALA A 82 -20.87 11.96 -2.22
C ALA A 82 -21.39 12.86 -3.34
N LEU A 83 -21.04 14.15 -3.33
CA LEU A 83 -21.38 15.11 -4.38
C LEU A 83 -20.75 14.71 -5.73
N LEU A 84 -19.46 14.36 -5.75
CA LEU A 84 -18.76 13.90 -6.95
C LEU A 84 -19.47 12.68 -7.59
N ILE A 85 -19.95 11.76 -6.76
CA ILE A 85 -20.67 10.56 -7.21
C ILE A 85 -22.06 10.94 -7.72
N ALA A 86 -22.84 11.71 -6.95
CA ALA A 86 -24.20 12.11 -7.30
C ALA A 86 -24.25 12.89 -8.63
N GLU A 87 -23.29 13.79 -8.84
CA GLU A 87 -23.19 14.62 -10.04
C GLU A 87 -22.41 13.97 -11.19
N SER A 88 -22.06 12.68 -11.09
CA SER A 88 -21.27 11.98 -12.13
C SER A 88 -21.81 12.16 -13.55
N PRO A 89 -23.14 12.03 -13.83
CA PRO A 89 -23.64 12.20 -15.19
C PRO A 89 -23.36 13.60 -15.76
N ARG A 90 -23.58 14.64 -14.94
CA ARG A 90 -23.33 16.04 -15.32
C ARG A 90 -21.84 16.30 -15.50
N LEU A 91 -21.03 15.93 -14.52
CA LEU A 91 -19.58 16.15 -14.50
C LEU A 91 -18.86 15.43 -15.65
N ILE A 92 -19.23 14.19 -15.94
CA ILE A 92 -18.63 13.44 -17.05
C ILE A 92 -19.04 14.04 -18.40
N ALA A 93 -20.29 14.48 -18.54
CA ALA A 93 -20.78 15.10 -19.77
C ALA A 93 -20.17 16.48 -20.03
N SER A 94 -19.92 17.27 -18.98
CA SER A 94 -19.34 18.61 -19.10
C SER A 94 -17.82 18.63 -19.16
N THR A 95 -17.15 17.59 -18.64
CA THR A 95 -15.69 17.49 -18.65
C THR A 95 -15.25 16.23 -19.41
N SER A 96 -15.06 15.10 -18.72
CA SER A 96 -14.68 13.81 -19.29
C SER A 96 -14.68 12.73 -18.20
N ARG A 97 -14.74 11.47 -18.63
CA ARG A 97 -14.56 10.32 -17.72
C ARG A 97 -13.17 10.29 -17.08
N ASP A 98 -12.16 10.80 -17.78
CA ASP A 98 -10.78 10.85 -17.28
C ASP A 98 -10.59 11.87 -16.17
N GLU A 99 -11.15 13.06 -16.32
CA GLU A 99 -11.11 14.08 -15.28
C GLU A 99 -11.93 13.69 -14.07
N TRP A 100 -13.12 13.12 -14.27
CA TRP A 100 -13.92 12.59 -13.18
C TRP A 100 -13.17 11.48 -12.42
N TRP A 101 -12.49 10.56 -13.14
CA TRP A 101 -11.69 9.51 -12.51
C TRP A 101 -10.49 10.08 -11.72
N ARG A 102 -9.84 11.13 -12.24
CA ARG A 102 -8.78 11.85 -11.50
C ARG A 102 -9.31 12.56 -10.25
N ALA A 103 -10.47 13.21 -10.34
CA ALA A 103 -11.12 13.82 -9.18
C ALA A 103 -11.46 12.76 -8.11
N HIS A 104 -11.95 11.59 -8.53
CA HIS A 104 -12.25 10.48 -7.63
C HIS A 104 -10.98 9.88 -7.00
N LEU A 105 -9.85 9.84 -7.71
CA LEU A 105 -8.54 9.51 -7.13
C LEU A 105 -8.17 10.47 -6.00
N HIS A 106 -8.35 11.79 -6.20
CA HIS A 106 -8.07 12.79 -5.16
C HIS A 106 -9.00 12.65 -3.96
N ALA A 107 -10.29 12.36 -4.17
CA ALA A 107 -11.23 12.08 -3.10
C ALA A 107 -10.78 10.88 -2.25
N ARG A 108 -10.50 9.73 -2.88
CA ARG A 108 -9.99 8.55 -2.16
C ARG A 108 -8.69 8.81 -1.41
N THR A 109 -7.77 9.54 -2.05
CA THR A 109 -6.48 9.90 -1.46
C THR A 109 -6.67 10.73 -0.19
N ALA A 110 -7.51 11.78 -0.26
CA ALA A 110 -7.81 12.62 0.88
C ALA A 110 -8.50 11.85 2.01
N THR A 111 -9.50 11.03 1.69
CA THR A 111 -10.21 10.18 2.66
C THR A 111 -9.26 9.20 3.35
N GLY A 112 -8.39 8.54 2.58
CA GLY A 112 -7.40 7.61 3.11
C GLY A 112 -6.38 8.29 4.02
N LEU A 113 -5.83 9.44 3.59
CA LEU A 113 -4.89 10.23 4.41
C LEU A 113 -5.54 10.71 5.71
N LEU A 114 -6.76 11.24 5.67
CA LEU A 114 -7.46 11.69 6.88
C LEU A 114 -7.76 10.52 7.84
N ARG A 115 -8.12 9.34 7.33
CA ARG A 115 -8.30 8.13 8.13
C ARG A 115 -6.97 7.67 8.76
N TYR A 116 -5.88 7.72 7.99
CA TYR A 116 -4.55 7.38 8.46
C TYR A 116 -4.07 8.32 9.57
N HIS A 117 -4.23 9.63 9.39
CA HIS A 117 -3.88 10.62 10.42
C HIS A 117 -4.73 10.44 11.68
N ALA A 118 -6.02 10.19 11.56
CA ALA A 118 -6.87 9.89 12.72
C ALA A 118 -6.40 8.64 13.48
N ALA A 119 -5.97 7.59 12.77
CA ALA A 119 -5.38 6.40 13.38
C ALA A 119 -3.98 6.67 13.96
N MET A 120 -3.22 7.60 13.38
CA MET A 120 -1.90 7.98 13.88
C MET A 120 -1.99 8.68 15.25
N ALA A 121 -3.08 9.41 15.50
CA ALA A 121 -3.35 10.03 16.78
C ALA A 121 -3.92 9.07 17.85
N ASP A 122 -4.11 7.79 17.51
CA ASP A 122 -4.63 6.78 18.44
C ASP A 122 -3.54 6.35 19.46
N ALA A 123 -3.86 6.39 20.75
CA ALA A 123 -2.92 6.00 21.81
C ALA A 123 -2.83 4.48 22.03
N SER A 124 -3.61 3.67 21.30
CA SER A 124 -3.61 2.21 21.42
C SER A 124 -2.29 1.56 20.98
N ASP A 125 -1.89 0.48 21.68
CA ASP A 125 -0.76 -0.37 21.30
C ASP A 125 -0.91 -0.99 19.89
N ALA A 126 -2.16 -1.15 19.41
CA ALA A 126 -2.44 -1.66 18.07
C ALA A 126 -2.22 -0.62 16.95
N ARG A 127 -1.87 0.64 17.29
CA ARG A 127 -1.75 1.75 16.35
C ARG A 127 -0.90 1.40 15.13
N LEU A 128 0.33 0.92 15.33
CA LEU A 128 1.28 0.73 14.23
C LEU A 128 0.81 -0.34 13.24
N ALA A 129 0.30 -1.47 13.75
CA ALA A 129 -0.30 -2.51 12.90
C ALA A 129 -1.52 -1.98 12.13
N ARG A 130 -2.34 -1.13 12.78
CA ARG A 130 -3.48 -0.46 12.14
C ARG A 130 -3.04 0.49 11.02
N LEU A 131 -1.98 1.27 11.22
CA LEU A 131 -1.44 2.17 10.21
C LEU A 131 -0.94 1.39 8.98
N LEU A 132 -0.21 0.29 9.18
CA LEU A 132 0.22 -0.60 8.09
C LEU A 132 -0.99 -1.14 7.31
N GLY A 133 -2.00 -1.65 8.03
CA GLY A 133 -3.24 -2.09 7.40
C GLY A 133 -3.98 -0.98 6.64
N LEU A 134 -4.02 0.25 7.16
CA LEU A 134 -4.67 1.37 6.47
C LEU A 134 -3.95 1.80 5.19
N ARG A 135 -2.61 1.71 5.15
CA ARG A 135 -1.85 1.89 3.91
C ARG A 135 -2.27 0.85 2.88
N ASP A 136 -2.32 -0.42 3.27
CA ASP A 136 -2.72 -1.52 2.38
C ASP A 136 -4.20 -1.43 1.95
N VAL A 137 -5.09 -0.85 2.77
CA VAL A 137 -6.47 -0.53 2.35
C VAL A 137 -6.48 0.53 1.26
N MET A 138 -5.69 1.61 1.38
CA MET A 138 -5.57 2.62 0.32
C MET A 138 -5.00 2.00 -0.96
N MET A 139 -4.06 1.08 -0.82
CA MET A 139 -3.50 0.33 -1.92
C MET A 139 -4.55 -0.53 -2.62
N ALA A 140 -5.36 -1.28 -1.87
CA ALA A 140 -6.46 -2.07 -2.40
C ALA A 140 -7.49 -1.22 -3.13
N ASP A 141 -7.87 -0.07 -2.56
CA ASP A 141 -8.80 0.86 -3.19
C ASP A 141 -8.26 1.39 -4.54
N ASN A 142 -6.96 1.66 -4.63
CA ASN A 142 -6.32 2.07 -5.88
C ASN A 142 -6.27 0.92 -6.90
N VAL A 143 -5.98 -0.31 -6.47
CA VAL A 143 -6.04 -1.50 -7.34
C VAL A 143 -7.45 -1.68 -7.90
N THR A 144 -8.48 -1.64 -7.06
CA THR A 144 -9.88 -1.77 -7.48
C THR A 144 -10.27 -0.69 -8.48
N ALA A 145 -9.80 0.55 -8.28
CA ALA A 145 -10.03 1.65 -9.22
C ALA A 145 -9.35 1.42 -10.58
N VAL A 146 -8.15 0.84 -10.59
CA VAL A 146 -7.43 0.46 -11.83
C VAL A 146 -8.15 -0.68 -12.52
N LEU A 147 -8.50 -1.75 -11.80
CA LEU A 147 -9.22 -2.91 -12.37
C LEU A 147 -10.57 -2.50 -12.97
N THR A 148 -11.32 -1.63 -12.30
CA THR A 148 -12.60 -1.13 -12.81
C THR A 148 -12.43 -0.33 -14.11
N ARG A 149 -11.35 0.45 -14.21
CA ARG A 149 -11.10 1.34 -15.34
C ARG A 149 -10.49 0.60 -16.54
N GLU A 150 -9.53 -0.27 -16.28
CA GLU A 150 -8.65 -0.86 -17.29
C GLU A 150 -8.91 -2.36 -17.50
N GLY A 151 -9.75 -3.02 -16.69
CA GLY A 151 -9.93 -4.48 -16.72
C GLY A 151 -10.47 -5.04 -18.03
N GLN A 152 -11.16 -4.23 -18.84
CA GLN A 152 -11.59 -4.61 -20.20
C GLN A 152 -10.42 -4.67 -21.21
N ARG A 153 -9.23 -4.18 -20.84
CA ARG A 153 -8.01 -4.21 -21.67
C ARG A 153 -7.13 -5.45 -21.40
N GLY A 154 -7.53 -6.30 -20.45
CA GLY A 154 -6.82 -7.53 -20.10
C GLY A 154 -6.27 -7.54 -18.66
N PRO A 155 -5.41 -8.52 -18.34
CA PRO A 155 -4.86 -8.69 -17.00
C PRO A 155 -4.04 -7.48 -16.53
N THR A 156 -4.13 -7.17 -15.24
CA THR A 156 -3.32 -6.12 -14.60
C THR A 156 -2.15 -6.74 -13.86
N LEU A 157 -0.94 -6.26 -14.12
CA LEU A 157 0.27 -6.68 -13.41
C LEU A 157 0.59 -5.68 -12.28
N MET A 158 0.67 -6.19 -11.06
CA MET A 158 1.03 -5.43 -9.88
C MET A 158 2.50 -5.68 -9.51
N PHE A 159 3.29 -4.61 -9.43
CA PHE A 159 4.68 -4.68 -8.96
C PHE A 159 4.77 -4.01 -7.59
N GLY A 160 5.24 -4.77 -6.61
CA GLY A 160 5.38 -4.33 -5.23
C GLY A 160 6.17 -5.35 -4.42
N HIS A 161 6.49 -4.98 -3.18
CA HIS A 161 7.22 -5.86 -2.27
C HIS A 161 6.39 -7.10 -1.90
N ASN A 162 7.04 -8.25 -1.64
CA ASN A 162 6.36 -9.49 -1.26
C ASN A 162 5.36 -9.30 -0.11
N LEU A 163 5.76 -8.54 0.92
CA LEU A 163 4.90 -8.23 2.08
C LEU A 163 3.61 -7.48 1.72
N HIS A 164 3.54 -6.81 0.56
CA HIS A 164 2.32 -6.19 0.07
C HIS A 164 1.49 -7.13 -0.80
N LEU A 165 2.12 -8.04 -1.56
CA LEU A 165 1.42 -8.84 -2.57
C LEU A 165 1.01 -10.23 -2.08
N GLN A 166 1.59 -10.74 -1.00
CA GLN A 166 1.26 -12.05 -0.46
C GLN A 166 -0.22 -12.18 -0.07
N THR A 167 -0.73 -13.41 -0.08
CA THR A 167 -2.13 -13.70 0.26
C THR A 167 -2.36 -13.87 1.77
N GLY A 168 -1.37 -14.38 2.51
CA GLY A 168 -1.40 -14.52 3.96
C GLY A 168 -1.12 -13.23 4.73
N ARG A 169 -1.25 -13.27 6.06
CA ARG A 169 -0.96 -12.12 6.94
C ARG A 169 0.49 -11.70 6.79
N SER A 170 0.70 -10.41 6.57
CA SER A 170 2.04 -9.82 6.60
C SER A 170 2.52 -9.71 8.02
N LYS A 171 3.83 -9.94 8.19
CA LYS A 171 4.51 -9.91 9.48
C LYS A 171 5.76 -9.08 9.38
N TRP A 172 6.01 -8.25 10.38
CA TRP A 172 7.23 -7.47 10.47
C TRP A 172 7.66 -7.30 11.92
N HIS A 173 8.95 -7.53 12.19
CA HIS A 173 9.56 -7.25 13.48
C HIS A 173 10.27 -5.89 13.40
N LEU A 174 9.82 -4.95 14.23
CA LEU A 174 10.38 -3.61 14.33
C LEU A 174 10.83 -3.37 15.77
N GLY A 175 12.14 -3.55 16.03
CA GLY A 175 12.64 -3.63 17.41
C GLY A 175 11.95 -4.75 18.17
N ASP A 176 11.39 -4.44 19.33
CA ASP A 176 10.65 -5.41 20.16
C ASP A 176 9.18 -5.61 19.71
N LEU A 177 8.73 -4.90 18.69
CA LEU A 177 7.35 -4.98 18.20
C LEU A 177 7.19 -6.08 17.15
N SER A 178 6.20 -6.95 17.35
CA SER A 178 5.73 -7.90 16.33
C SER A 178 4.45 -7.37 15.72
N LEU A 179 4.53 -6.92 14.45
CA LEU A 179 3.44 -6.28 13.73
C LEU A 179 2.83 -7.27 12.74
N GLU A 180 1.50 -7.37 12.74
CA GLU A 180 0.78 -8.20 11.78
C GLU A 180 -0.44 -7.47 11.21
N TRP A 181 -0.65 -7.58 9.90
CA TRP A 181 -1.77 -6.96 9.21
C TRP A 181 -2.14 -7.74 7.94
N TRP A 182 -3.26 -7.38 7.33
CA TRP A 182 -3.66 -7.87 6.01
C TRP A 182 -3.11 -6.94 4.95
N SER A 183 -2.30 -7.47 4.04
CA SER A 183 -1.71 -6.71 2.95
C SER A 183 -2.73 -6.40 1.85
N VAL A 184 -2.35 -5.56 0.89
CA VAL A 184 -3.17 -5.33 -0.30
C VAL A 184 -3.44 -6.62 -1.04
N GLY A 185 -2.45 -7.52 -1.15
CA GLY A 185 -2.57 -8.84 -1.76
C GLY A 185 -3.59 -9.72 -1.04
N SER A 186 -3.58 -9.73 0.30
CA SER A 186 -4.61 -10.43 1.08
C SER A 186 -6.00 -9.85 0.85
N ILE A 187 -6.12 -8.52 0.85
CA ILE A 187 -7.41 -7.82 0.71
C ILE A 187 -8.01 -8.07 -0.68
N ILE A 188 -7.24 -7.85 -1.74
CA ILE A 188 -7.72 -8.06 -3.12
C ILE A 188 -7.89 -9.54 -3.43
N GLY A 189 -7.04 -10.42 -2.91
CA GLY A 189 -7.17 -11.86 -3.06
C GLY A 189 -8.49 -12.38 -2.48
N ALA A 190 -8.88 -11.88 -1.30
CA ALA A 190 -10.17 -12.21 -0.70
C ALA A 190 -11.38 -11.69 -1.52
N GLN A 191 -11.23 -10.58 -2.24
CA GLN A 191 -12.31 -9.98 -3.04
C GLN A 191 -12.43 -10.58 -4.45
N LEU A 192 -11.29 -10.97 -5.05
CA LEU A 192 -11.19 -11.45 -6.43
C LEU A 192 -11.19 -12.98 -6.53
N GLY A 193 -10.89 -13.69 -5.44
CA GLY A 193 -10.75 -15.15 -5.43
C GLY A 193 -9.70 -15.62 -6.44
N ASP A 194 -10.07 -16.58 -7.28
CA ASP A 194 -9.19 -17.22 -8.27
C ASP A 194 -8.72 -16.27 -9.40
N GLN A 195 -9.18 -15.01 -9.41
CA GLN A 195 -8.71 -13.99 -10.34
C GLN A 195 -7.45 -13.26 -9.86
N TYR A 196 -6.98 -13.54 -8.64
CA TYR A 196 -5.73 -13.02 -8.11
C TYR A 196 -4.68 -14.13 -8.01
N ALA A 197 -3.48 -13.88 -8.54
CA ALA A 197 -2.33 -14.77 -8.44
C ALA A 197 -1.09 -13.97 -8.06
N VAL A 198 -0.21 -14.56 -7.24
CA VAL A 198 1.00 -13.91 -6.74
C VAL A 198 2.26 -14.69 -7.13
N LEU A 199 3.26 -13.93 -7.59
CA LEU A 199 4.61 -14.42 -7.80
C LEU A 199 5.51 -13.76 -6.76
N SER A 200 5.96 -14.52 -5.76
CA SER A 200 6.93 -14.02 -4.77
C SER A 200 8.32 -13.92 -5.42
N SER A 201 9.06 -12.87 -5.09
CA SER A 201 10.45 -12.72 -5.55
C SER A 201 11.44 -13.12 -4.46
N ALA A 202 12.46 -13.89 -4.81
CA ALA A 202 13.62 -14.16 -3.97
C ALA A 202 14.91 -13.74 -4.70
N LEU A 203 15.87 -13.21 -3.96
CA LEU A 203 17.10 -12.64 -4.51
C LEU A 203 18.33 -13.29 -3.83
N GLY A 204 19.29 -13.77 -4.62
CA GLY A 204 20.54 -14.32 -4.11
C GLY A 204 21.43 -13.22 -3.52
N ALA A 205 22.02 -12.36 -4.35
CA ALA A 205 22.87 -11.26 -3.92
C ALA A 205 22.57 -9.96 -4.66
N ALA A 206 22.87 -8.84 -3.99
CA ALA A 206 22.97 -7.50 -4.56
C ALA A 206 24.12 -6.77 -3.86
N PRO A 207 25.39 -7.07 -4.18
CA PRO A 207 26.54 -6.54 -3.44
C PRO A 207 26.59 -5.01 -3.43
N HIS A 208 26.13 -4.38 -4.51
CA HIS A 208 26.06 -2.92 -4.63
C HIS A 208 25.03 -2.27 -3.68
N GLN A 209 24.09 -3.06 -3.12
CA GLN A 209 23.15 -2.66 -2.07
C GLN A 209 23.53 -3.23 -0.69
N GLY A 210 24.69 -3.88 -0.56
CA GLY A 210 25.13 -4.52 0.68
C GLY A 210 24.46 -5.86 0.99
N LEU A 211 23.79 -6.50 0.02
CA LEU A 211 23.24 -7.84 0.16
C LEU A 211 24.24 -8.86 -0.43
N ASN A 212 24.90 -9.64 0.42
CA ASN A 212 25.94 -10.57 -0.01
C ASN A 212 25.36 -11.92 -0.46
N ALA A 213 26.23 -12.85 -0.84
CA ALA A 213 25.82 -14.22 -1.15
C ALA A 213 25.15 -14.87 0.08
N PRO A 214 24.01 -15.55 -0.10
CA PRO A 214 23.26 -16.16 0.99
C PRO A 214 23.93 -17.44 1.49
N ALA A 215 23.69 -17.80 2.75
CA ALA A 215 24.16 -19.06 3.31
C ALA A 215 23.52 -20.27 2.59
N PRO A 216 24.24 -21.39 2.40
CA PRO A 216 23.79 -22.51 1.56
C PRO A 216 22.57 -23.27 2.11
N ASP A 217 22.27 -23.12 3.39
CA ASP A 217 21.12 -23.71 4.10
C ASP A 217 19.88 -22.81 4.11
N THR A 218 19.91 -21.70 3.38
CA THR A 218 18.75 -20.83 3.13
C THR A 218 18.08 -21.17 1.79
N LEU A 219 16.83 -20.74 1.60
CA LEU A 219 16.13 -20.88 0.32
C LEU A 219 16.96 -20.23 -0.81
N GLU A 220 17.39 -19.00 -0.59
CA GLU A 220 18.18 -18.24 -1.56
C GLU A 220 19.54 -18.90 -1.84
N GLY A 221 20.17 -19.53 -0.85
CA GLY A 221 21.39 -20.33 -1.00
C GLY A 221 21.22 -21.51 -1.94
N ILE A 222 20.18 -22.31 -1.71
CA ILE A 222 19.88 -23.46 -2.57
C ILE A 222 19.59 -23.02 -3.99
N LEU A 223 18.76 -21.98 -4.16
CA LEU A 223 18.41 -21.47 -5.49
C LEU A 223 19.61 -20.84 -6.19
N SER A 224 20.55 -20.22 -5.45
CA SER A 224 21.78 -19.64 -6.01
C SER A 224 22.75 -20.68 -6.56
N ALA A 225 22.69 -21.92 -6.07
CA ALA A 225 23.55 -23.02 -6.52
C ALA A 225 23.07 -23.67 -7.84
N LEU A 226 21.87 -23.33 -8.31
CA LEU A 226 21.35 -23.82 -9.59
C LEU A 226 22.15 -23.24 -10.77
N PRO A 227 22.21 -23.90 -11.95
CA PRO A 227 23.09 -23.47 -13.05
C PRO A 227 22.80 -22.09 -13.64
N GLU A 228 21.53 -21.70 -13.76
CA GLU A 228 21.09 -20.45 -14.40
C GLU A 228 20.92 -19.31 -13.40
N SER A 229 20.99 -18.06 -13.86
CA SER A 229 20.89 -16.88 -12.99
C SER A 229 19.45 -16.43 -12.71
N ARG A 230 18.46 -16.98 -13.42
CA ARG A 230 17.05 -16.58 -13.32
C ARG A 230 16.14 -17.78 -13.45
N TYR A 231 15.18 -17.89 -12.54
CA TYR A 231 14.21 -18.98 -12.53
C TYR A 231 12.80 -18.49 -12.26
N LEU A 232 11.82 -19.19 -12.84
CA LEU A 232 10.42 -19.11 -12.47
C LEU A 232 9.96 -20.51 -12.07
N PHE A 233 9.57 -20.66 -10.81
CA PHE A 233 9.08 -21.91 -10.27
C PHE A 233 7.57 -21.86 -10.04
N LYS A 234 6.89 -22.99 -10.24
CA LYS A 234 5.59 -23.23 -9.61
C LYS A 234 5.84 -23.46 -8.13
N SER A 235 5.18 -22.68 -7.27
CA SER A 235 5.52 -22.68 -5.84
C SER A 235 5.33 -24.05 -5.20
N ARG A 236 4.20 -24.73 -5.47
CA ARG A 236 3.92 -26.09 -4.98
C ARG A 236 5.01 -27.10 -5.37
N SER A 237 5.50 -27.03 -6.61
CA SER A 237 6.55 -27.93 -7.08
C SER A 237 7.89 -27.65 -6.38
N LEU A 238 8.21 -26.36 -6.16
CA LEU A 238 9.40 -25.94 -5.43
C LEU A 238 9.33 -26.40 -3.98
N THR A 239 8.23 -26.14 -3.28
CA THR A 239 8.02 -26.61 -1.89
C THR A 239 8.22 -28.12 -1.78
N ALA A 240 7.59 -28.92 -2.66
CA ALA A 240 7.71 -30.36 -2.63
C ALA A 240 9.15 -30.85 -2.89
N ALA A 241 9.90 -30.18 -3.76
CA ALA A 241 11.30 -30.50 -4.01
C ALA A 241 12.17 -30.18 -2.78
N LEU A 242 12.02 -28.98 -2.22
CA LEU A 242 12.77 -28.54 -1.04
C LEU A 242 12.51 -29.43 0.18
N SER A 243 11.26 -29.86 0.42
CA SER A 243 10.96 -30.79 1.52
C SER A 243 11.69 -32.13 1.41
N ARG A 244 12.09 -32.56 0.20
CA ARG A 244 12.86 -33.80 -0.01
C ARG A 244 14.37 -33.58 0.05
N THR A 245 14.85 -32.47 -0.50
CA THR A 245 16.29 -32.24 -0.70
C THR A 245 16.92 -31.39 0.40
N ALA A 246 16.14 -30.57 1.09
CA ALA A 246 16.59 -29.64 2.13
C ALA A 246 15.48 -29.41 3.18
N PRO A 247 15.17 -30.41 4.02
CA PRO A 247 14.07 -30.32 4.98
C PRO A 247 14.31 -29.31 6.11
N ASN A 248 15.56 -28.90 6.35
CA ASN A 248 15.97 -28.04 7.46
C ASN A 248 16.39 -26.64 6.98
N LEU A 249 15.69 -26.10 5.98
CA LEU A 249 15.92 -24.74 5.51
C LEU A 249 15.72 -23.73 6.64
N VAL A 250 16.66 -22.78 6.75
CA VAL A 250 16.53 -21.65 7.67
C VAL A 250 16.18 -20.38 6.91
N LEU A 251 15.46 -19.47 7.58
CA LEU A 251 15.24 -18.13 7.05
C LEU A 251 16.61 -17.43 6.95
N ARG A 252 16.87 -16.83 5.80
CA ARG A 252 18.03 -15.96 5.63
C ARG A 252 17.98 -14.82 6.64
N THR A 253 19.11 -14.47 7.25
CA THR A 253 19.19 -13.44 8.30
C THR A 253 20.11 -12.28 7.97
N ASP A 254 20.96 -12.40 6.94
CA ASP A 254 21.71 -11.26 6.45
C ASP A 254 20.77 -10.29 5.73
N ALA A 255 20.79 -9.04 6.17
CA ALA A 255 19.95 -7.99 5.64
C ALA A 255 20.82 -6.92 4.98
N ALA A 256 20.32 -6.37 3.87
CA ALA A 256 20.89 -5.15 3.30
C ALA A 256 20.74 -4.00 4.31
N PRO A 257 21.74 -3.13 4.51
CA PRO A 257 21.68 -2.02 5.48
C PRO A 257 20.50 -1.06 5.27
N ASN A 258 19.96 -1.02 4.06
CA ASN A 258 18.83 -0.17 3.67
C ASN A 258 17.45 -0.81 3.93
N ASN A 259 17.39 -2.01 4.52
CA ASN A 259 16.16 -2.81 4.68
C ASN A 259 15.41 -3.02 3.34
N GLY A 260 16.13 -3.02 2.22
CA GLY A 260 15.54 -3.12 0.88
C GLY A 260 15.19 -4.53 0.45
N TYR A 261 15.62 -5.54 1.20
CA TYR A 261 15.31 -6.95 0.96
C TYR A 261 14.79 -7.62 2.23
N PHE A 262 13.62 -8.25 2.13
CA PHE A 262 13.08 -9.14 3.14
C PHE A 262 13.15 -10.57 2.60
N PRO A 263 13.86 -11.47 3.29
CA PRO A 263 13.95 -12.87 2.92
C PRO A 263 12.60 -13.55 2.72
N LEU A 264 12.54 -14.46 1.75
CA LEU A 264 11.34 -15.26 1.53
C LEU A 264 11.36 -16.47 2.47
N ASP A 265 10.41 -16.52 3.39
CA ASP A 265 10.27 -17.65 4.31
C ASP A 265 9.89 -18.94 3.54
N PRO A 266 10.70 -20.02 3.63
CA PRO A 266 10.37 -21.30 3.01
C PRO A 266 8.97 -21.83 3.36
N HIS A 267 8.47 -21.52 4.57
CA HIS A 267 7.14 -21.92 5.03
C HIS A 267 6.01 -21.12 4.39
N GLN A 268 6.30 -19.94 3.84
CA GLN A 268 5.36 -19.05 3.16
C GLN A 268 5.26 -19.32 1.66
N LEU A 269 6.09 -20.19 1.09
CA LEU A 269 6.01 -20.57 -0.33
C LEU A 269 4.61 -21.01 -0.74
N LYS A 270 3.91 -21.75 0.13
CA LYS A 270 2.53 -22.21 -0.11
C LYS A 270 1.50 -21.09 -0.28
N GLU A 271 1.84 -19.86 0.12
CA GLU A 271 0.98 -18.67 0.04
C GLU A 271 1.13 -17.93 -1.29
N ALA A 272 2.00 -18.45 -2.19
CA ALA A 272 2.20 -17.94 -3.53
C ALA A 272 1.94 -18.99 -4.62
N ASP A 273 1.60 -18.53 -5.82
CA ASP A 273 1.38 -19.38 -6.98
C ASP A 273 2.70 -19.74 -7.67
N GLY A 274 3.65 -18.81 -7.64
CA GLY A 274 4.99 -19.01 -8.18
C GLY A 274 6.06 -18.22 -7.44
N VAL A 275 7.30 -18.57 -7.75
CA VAL A 275 8.49 -17.88 -7.23
C VAL A 275 9.37 -17.45 -8.39
N ILE A 276 9.67 -16.17 -8.46
CA ILE A 276 10.71 -15.61 -9.32
C ILE A 276 11.99 -15.56 -8.49
N PHE A 277 13.02 -16.22 -8.96
CA PHE A 277 14.35 -16.14 -8.35
C PHE A 277 15.34 -15.49 -9.30
N VAL A 278 16.10 -14.53 -8.77
CA VAL A 278 17.23 -13.90 -9.47
C VAL A 278 18.48 -14.12 -8.60
N ARG A 279 19.55 -14.68 -9.18
CA ARG A 279 20.77 -14.98 -8.42
C ARG A 279 21.48 -13.71 -7.99
N ASP A 280 21.72 -12.78 -8.91
CA ASP A 280 22.49 -11.57 -8.66
C ASP A 280 21.89 -10.37 -9.41
N VAL A 281 21.91 -9.20 -8.79
CA VAL A 281 21.54 -7.90 -9.41
C VAL A 281 22.55 -6.79 -9.12
#